data_AF-A0A957IKK5-F1
#
_entry.id   AF-A0A957IKK5-F1
#
_cell.length_a   1.000
_cell.length_b   1.000
_cell.length_c   1.000
_cell.angle_alpha   90.00
_cell.angle_beta   90.00
_cell.angle_gamma   90.00
#
_symmetry.space_group_name_H-M   'P 1'
#
loop_
_entity.id
_entity.type
_entity.pdbx_description
1 polymer ?
#
loop_
_entity_poly.entity_id
_entity_poly.type
_entity_poly.pdbx_seq_one_letter_code
_entity_poly.pdbx_strand_id
1 'polypeptide(L)'
;MSEIILPTDSNIYATFQQLAAEQQMVFLAGLPGAGKSLLIQQLVLLAQQAGRTVDLLQWDLARAPFETAVLLQKYPEIDGVTHPAIRKAVGLWARTAVHHWHTRQQNSNRLLIGETPLIGNRLIELVQAANDAIEAGLRDAQTMFVVPVPSTDVRRHIEIAREQSIANPQHKNESDDAPPNVLHAIWQEVARLGQQLQPVQKSDFSEKSDFSTYDPGVYTAVYQHLLQHRHHHILPINTLLKPSGSVYDLHLSGAKLAATPDEVTQIMKQIETEFTGDALETAVANWYKL
;
A
#
# COMPACT_ATOMS: atom_id res chain seq x y z
N MET A 1 20.72 11.96 8.05
CA MET A 1 20.60 11.17 6.81
C MET A 1 20.21 9.77 7.20
N SER A 2 19.21 9.21 6.54
CA SER A 2 18.75 7.84 6.78
C SER A 2 19.83 6.84 6.40
N GLU A 3 20.00 5.79 7.22
CA GLU A 3 21.01 4.75 7.04
C GLU A 3 20.35 3.38 6.90
N ILE A 4 21.07 2.41 6.34
CA ILE A 4 20.60 1.02 6.29
C ILE A 4 20.73 0.43 7.69
N ILE A 5 19.60 0.09 8.29
CA ILE A 5 19.49 -0.45 9.65
C ILE A 5 19.12 -1.95 9.66
N LEU A 6 18.88 -2.53 8.50
CA LEU A 6 18.56 -3.94 8.37
C LEU A 6 19.80 -4.79 8.74
N PRO A 7 19.70 -5.73 9.70
CA PRO A 7 20.83 -6.60 10.04
C PRO A 7 21.23 -7.44 8.81
N THR A 8 22.52 -7.47 8.47
CA THR A 8 23.02 -8.08 7.23
C THR A 8 22.84 -9.59 7.18
N ASP A 9 22.70 -10.24 8.32
CA ASP A 9 22.41 -11.66 8.51
C ASP A 9 20.89 -11.96 8.57
N SER A 10 20.03 -10.94 8.47
CA SER A 10 18.58 -11.12 8.54
C SER A 10 17.96 -11.53 7.20
N ASN A 11 16.88 -12.29 7.28
CA ASN A 11 16.06 -12.63 6.11
C ASN A 11 15.52 -11.39 5.38
N ILE A 12 15.21 -10.32 6.13
CA ILE A 12 14.71 -9.07 5.55
C ILE A 12 15.79 -8.43 4.67
N TYR A 13 17.04 -8.38 5.14
CA TYR A 13 18.15 -7.84 4.38
C TYR A 13 18.41 -8.64 3.09
N ALA A 14 18.51 -9.96 3.19
CA ALA A 14 18.71 -10.84 2.03
C ALA A 14 17.59 -10.69 1.00
N THR A 15 16.33 -10.70 1.46
CA THR A 15 15.16 -10.50 0.60
C THR A 15 15.23 -9.13 -0.09
N PHE A 16 15.53 -8.06 0.64
CA PHE A 16 15.54 -6.71 0.07
C PHE A 16 16.71 -6.46 -0.86
N GLN A 17 17.87 -7.06 -0.62
CA GLN A 17 18.98 -7.06 -1.58
C GLN A 17 18.58 -7.72 -2.89
N GLN A 18 17.92 -8.88 -2.83
CA GLN A 18 17.46 -9.58 -4.03
C GLN A 18 16.41 -8.75 -4.78
N LEU A 19 15.41 -8.22 -4.07
CA LEU A 19 14.38 -7.36 -4.67
C LEU A 19 14.99 -6.12 -5.34
N ALA A 20 15.94 -5.47 -4.66
CA ALA A 20 16.65 -4.31 -5.18
C ALA A 20 17.47 -4.65 -6.42
N ALA A 21 18.05 -5.84 -6.53
CA ALA A 21 18.88 -6.24 -7.67
C ALA A 21 18.07 -6.74 -8.88
N GLU A 22 17.00 -7.51 -8.65
CA GLU A 22 16.40 -8.34 -9.70
C GLU A 22 15.05 -7.81 -10.23
N GLN A 23 14.30 -7.07 -9.41
CA GLN A 23 12.92 -6.70 -9.75
C GLN A 23 12.87 -5.39 -10.52
N GLN A 24 11.89 -5.22 -11.42
CA GLN A 24 11.61 -3.93 -12.05
C GLN A 24 10.61 -3.11 -11.24
N MET A 25 9.65 -3.80 -10.60
CA MET A 25 8.61 -3.18 -9.79
C MET A 25 8.45 -3.95 -8.47
N VAL A 26 8.46 -3.24 -7.35
CA VAL A 26 8.26 -3.82 -6.01
C VAL A 26 7.18 -3.05 -5.27
N PHE A 27 6.09 -3.71 -4.90
CA PHE A 27 4.96 -3.09 -4.20
C PHE A 27 4.85 -3.63 -2.78
N LEU A 28 4.97 -2.77 -1.78
CA LEU A 28 4.80 -3.11 -0.38
C LEU A 28 3.31 -2.98 -0.03
N ALA A 29 2.66 -4.13 0.10
CA ALA A 29 1.23 -4.25 0.36
C ALA A 29 0.97 -4.52 1.84
N GLY A 30 0.14 -3.71 2.48
CA GLY A 30 -0.08 -3.91 3.91
C GLY A 30 -0.85 -2.79 4.61
N LEU A 31 -1.33 -3.09 5.80
CA LEU A 31 -2.10 -2.14 6.60
C LEU A 31 -1.26 -0.91 6.98
N PRO A 32 -1.90 0.24 7.21
CA PRO A 32 -1.25 1.28 7.99
C PRO A 32 -0.78 0.69 9.34
N GLY A 33 0.39 1.11 9.81
CA GLY A 33 1.02 0.50 11.00
C GLY A 33 1.69 -0.87 10.78
N ALA A 34 1.82 -1.37 9.54
CA ALA A 34 2.60 -2.59 9.25
C ALA A 34 4.11 -2.35 9.05
N GLY A 35 4.61 -1.13 9.31
CA GLY A 35 6.03 -0.76 9.15
C GLY A 35 6.45 -0.48 7.70
N LYS A 36 5.50 -0.33 6.76
CA LYS A 36 5.78 -0.16 5.33
C LYS A 36 6.70 1.02 5.02
N SER A 37 6.47 2.20 5.61
CA SER A 37 7.28 3.40 5.32
C SER A 37 8.76 3.20 5.63
N LEU A 38 9.08 2.55 6.76
CA LEU A 38 10.45 2.18 7.09
C LEU A 38 11.01 1.18 6.09
N LEU A 39 10.25 0.14 5.75
CA LEU A 39 10.68 -0.86 4.78
C LEU A 39 10.91 -0.27 3.38
N ILE A 40 10.05 0.66 2.93
CA ILE A 40 10.25 1.41 1.68
C ILE A 40 11.56 2.18 1.75
N GLN A 41 11.81 2.92 2.83
CA GLN A 41 13.07 3.66 3.00
C GLN A 41 14.28 2.72 2.91
N GLN A 42 14.24 1.56 3.58
CA GLN A 42 15.35 0.61 3.54
C GLN A 42 15.57 -0.02 2.16
N LEU A 43 14.49 -0.34 1.44
CA LEU A 43 14.59 -0.86 0.07
C LEU A 43 15.13 0.18 -0.92
N VAL A 44 14.72 1.44 -0.77
CA VAL A 44 15.24 2.57 -1.57
C VAL A 44 16.75 2.73 -1.36
N LEU A 45 17.21 2.74 -0.11
CA LEU A 45 18.64 2.86 0.21
C LEU A 45 19.45 1.71 -0.39
N LEU A 46 18.96 0.46 -0.28
CA LEU A 46 19.62 -0.71 -0.87
C LEU A 46 19.65 -0.65 -2.40
N ALA A 47 18.55 -0.22 -3.05
CA ALA A 47 18.50 -0.08 -4.50
C ALA A 47 19.43 1.03 -5.00
N GLN A 48 19.52 2.16 -4.29
CA GLN A 48 20.46 3.24 -4.61
C GLN A 48 21.91 2.80 -4.39
N GLN A 49 22.21 2.02 -3.35
CA GLN A 49 23.53 1.43 -3.13
C GLN A 49 23.90 0.43 -4.26
N ALA A 50 22.91 -0.27 -4.82
CA ALA A 50 23.07 -1.10 -6.01
C ALA A 50 23.14 -0.29 -7.34
N GLY A 51 23.17 1.04 -7.27
CA GLY A 51 23.31 1.92 -8.42
C GLY A 51 22.02 2.16 -9.21
N ARG A 52 20.86 1.81 -8.66
CA ARG A 52 19.56 1.97 -9.34
C ARG A 52 18.96 3.35 -9.10
N THR A 53 18.23 3.82 -10.10
CA THR A 53 17.38 5.01 -9.96
C THR A 53 16.00 4.59 -9.50
N VAL A 54 15.53 5.13 -8.37
CA VAL A 54 14.29 4.70 -7.73
C VAL A 54 13.18 5.71 -7.95
N ASP A 55 12.09 5.26 -8.56
CA ASP A 55 10.83 5.99 -8.63
C ASP A 55 9.87 5.47 -7.55
N LEU A 56 9.01 6.34 -7.02
CA LEU A 56 8.04 5.97 -5.98
C LEU A 56 6.59 6.16 -6.44
N LEU A 57 5.75 5.19 -6.10
CA LEU A 57 4.30 5.34 -6.04
C LEU A 57 3.86 5.21 -4.57
N GLN A 58 3.17 6.20 -4.02
CA GLN A 58 2.60 6.08 -2.66
C GLN A 58 1.17 6.57 -2.67
N TRP A 59 0.31 5.91 -1.87
CA TRP A 59 -1.10 6.27 -1.76
C TRP A 59 -1.32 7.77 -1.55
N ASP A 60 -0.65 8.38 -0.57
CA ASP A 60 -0.89 9.79 -0.25
C ASP A 60 -0.41 10.74 -1.36
N LEU A 61 0.68 10.41 -2.04
CA LEU A 61 1.18 11.18 -3.18
C LEU A 61 0.28 11.03 -4.41
N ALA A 62 -0.26 9.83 -4.62
CA ALA A 62 -1.21 9.53 -5.69
C ALA A 62 -2.58 10.19 -5.45
N ARG A 63 -3.00 10.27 -4.19
CA ARG A 63 -4.27 10.86 -3.74
C ARG A 63 -4.26 12.38 -3.80
N ALA A 64 -3.17 13.03 -3.36
CA ALA A 64 -3.12 14.49 -3.18
C ALA A 64 -3.59 15.32 -4.39
N PRO A 65 -3.27 14.99 -5.66
CA PRO A 65 -3.77 15.72 -6.82
C PRO A 65 -5.29 15.72 -6.99
N PHE A 66 -5.99 14.73 -6.41
CA PHE A 66 -7.45 14.61 -6.47
C PHE A 66 -8.16 15.40 -5.35
N GLU A 67 -7.41 15.94 -4.39
CA GLU A 67 -7.94 16.66 -3.23
C GLU A 67 -7.95 18.18 -3.46
N THR A 68 -8.46 18.59 -4.63
CA THR A 68 -8.67 20.01 -4.94
C THR A 68 -9.91 20.53 -4.22
N ALA A 69 -9.97 21.85 -3.94
CA ALA A 69 -11.13 22.46 -3.28
C ALA A 69 -12.46 22.13 -3.99
N VAL A 70 -12.46 22.09 -5.33
CA VAL A 70 -13.65 21.76 -6.14
C VAL A 70 -14.06 20.30 -5.96
N LEU A 71 -13.09 19.37 -6.00
CA LEU A 71 -13.38 17.95 -5.83
C LEU A 71 -13.76 17.61 -4.40
N LEU A 72 -13.11 18.20 -3.40
CA LEU A 72 -13.44 18.00 -1.98
C LEU A 72 -14.82 18.57 -1.63
N GLN A 73 -15.31 19.60 -2.33
CA GLN A 73 -16.69 20.07 -2.15
C GLN A 73 -17.71 19.04 -2.67
N LYS A 74 -17.39 18.33 -3.76
CA LYS A 74 -18.27 17.33 -4.38
C LYS A 74 -18.15 15.94 -3.76
N TYR A 75 -16.94 15.59 -3.33
CA TYR A 75 -16.52 14.29 -2.81
C TYR A 75 -15.77 14.49 -1.49
N PRO A 76 -16.45 14.95 -0.43
CA PRO A 76 -15.82 15.30 0.82
C PRO A 76 -15.25 14.08 1.55
N GLU A 77 -14.19 14.30 2.30
CA GLU A 77 -13.76 13.37 3.34
C GLU A 77 -14.80 13.31 4.46
N ILE A 78 -15.10 12.12 4.94
CA ILE A 78 -16.02 11.88 6.06
C ILE A 78 -15.27 11.08 7.12
N ASP A 79 -15.20 11.59 8.35
CA ASP A 79 -14.55 10.95 9.50
C ASP A 79 -13.09 10.51 9.24
N GLY A 80 -12.32 11.30 8.48
CA GLY A 80 -10.93 10.97 8.15
C GLY A 80 -10.79 9.94 7.02
N VAL A 81 -11.88 9.59 6.33
CA VAL A 81 -11.91 8.60 5.25
C VAL A 81 -12.15 9.28 3.91
N THR A 82 -11.18 9.13 3.01
CA THR A 82 -11.26 9.62 1.63
C THR A 82 -12.51 9.08 0.92
N HIS A 83 -13.22 9.97 0.22
CA HIS A 83 -14.45 9.65 -0.49
C HIS A 83 -14.29 8.46 -1.47
N PRO A 84 -15.26 7.52 -1.58
CA PRO A 84 -15.24 6.40 -2.53
C PRO A 84 -14.83 6.78 -3.97
N ALA A 85 -15.38 7.88 -4.50
CA ALA A 85 -15.06 8.39 -5.83
C ALA A 85 -13.57 8.67 -6.01
N ILE A 86 -12.96 9.38 -5.05
CA ILE A 86 -11.52 9.69 -5.09
C ILE A 86 -10.71 8.41 -4.97
N ARG A 87 -11.10 7.48 -4.10
CA ARG A 87 -10.37 6.21 -3.95
C ARG A 87 -10.33 5.40 -5.23
N LYS A 88 -11.48 5.27 -5.88
CA LYS A 88 -11.61 4.57 -7.17
C LYS A 88 -10.82 5.28 -8.27
N ALA A 89 -10.92 6.61 -8.34
CA ALA A 89 -10.19 7.44 -9.29
C ALA A 89 -8.67 7.24 -9.18
N VAL A 90 -8.13 7.35 -7.96
CA VAL A 90 -6.69 7.19 -7.70
C VAL A 90 -6.21 5.80 -8.11
N GLY A 91 -7.02 4.76 -7.85
CA GLY A 91 -6.74 3.40 -8.28
C GLY A 91 -6.66 3.23 -9.79
N LEU A 92 -7.67 3.71 -10.52
CA LEU A 92 -7.69 3.67 -12.00
C LEU A 92 -6.51 4.46 -12.61
N TRP A 93 -6.22 5.64 -12.05
CA TRP A 93 -5.08 6.44 -12.45
C TRP A 93 -3.78 5.70 -12.22
N ALA A 94 -3.57 5.13 -11.02
CA ALA A 94 -2.33 4.46 -10.66
C ALA A 94 -2.03 3.28 -11.59
N ARG A 95 -3.06 2.53 -11.99
CA ARG A 95 -2.90 1.43 -12.96
C ARG A 95 -2.39 1.92 -14.31
N THR A 96 -2.93 3.02 -14.81
CA THR A 96 -2.46 3.69 -16.04
C THR A 96 -1.06 4.30 -15.86
N ALA A 97 -0.77 4.91 -14.72
CA ALA A 97 0.53 5.50 -14.42
C ALA A 97 1.64 4.45 -14.36
N VAL A 98 1.36 3.29 -13.74
CA VAL A 98 2.26 2.12 -13.73
C VAL A 98 2.48 1.60 -15.14
N HIS A 99 1.43 1.54 -15.98
CA HIS A 99 1.58 1.18 -17.39
C HIS A 99 2.56 2.10 -18.12
N HIS A 100 2.33 3.41 -18.04
CA HIS A 100 3.18 4.40 -18.70
C HIS A 100 4.60 4.37 -18.16
N TRP A 101 4.78 4.17 -16.86
CA TRP A 101 6.10 4.03 -16.27
C TRP A 101 6.81 2.78 -16.80
N HIS A 102 6.14 1.63 -16.73
CA HIS A 102 6.72 0.34 -17.14
C HIS A 102 7.16 0.37 -18.60
N THR A 103 6.32 0.89 -19.50
CA THR A 103 6.64 0.99 -20.94
C THR A 103 7.80 1.93 -21.22
N ARG A 104 7.89 3.08 -20.54
CA ARG A 104 9.00 4.04 -20.70
C ARG A 104 10.33 3.53 -20.15
N GLN A 105 10.29 2.64 -19.16
CA GLN A 105 11.45 2.21 -18.39
C GLN A 105 11.86 0.75 -18.63
N GLN A 106 11.33 0.10 -19.69
CA GLN A 106 11.74 -1.24 -20.07
C GLN A 106 13.25 -1.29 -20.30
N ASN A 107 13.90 -2.31 -19.71
CA ASN A 107 15.36 -2.52 -19.78
C ASN A 107 16.21 -1.37 -19.23
N SER A 108 15.64 -0.46 -18.44
CA SER A 108 16.39 0.57 -17.73
C SER A 108 16.88 0.05 -16.37
N ASN A 109 17.90 0.69 -15.80
CA ASN A 109 18.34 0.41 -14.42
C ASN A 109 17.42 1.02 -13.34
N ARG A 110 16.17 1.36 -13.69
CA ARG A 110 15.22 1.99 -12.78
C ARG A 110 14.38 0.96 -12.04
N LEU A 111 13.98 1.29 -10.82
CA LEU A 111 13.11 0.49 -9.97
C LEU A 111 11.90 1.33 -9.56
N LEU A 112 10.68 0.82 -9.76
CA LEU A 112 9.49 1.41 -9.16
C LEU A 112 9.22 0.73 -7.82
N ILE A 113 9.19 1.52 -6.74
CA ILE A 113 8.76 1.04 -5.42
C ILE A 113 7.41 1.66 -5.09
N GLY A 114 6.43 0.80 -4.76
CA GLY A 114 5.07 1.22 -4.47
C GLY A 114 4.66 0.97 -3.01
N GLU A 115 3.98 1.92 -2.37
CA GLU A 115 3.19 1.68 -1.17
C GLU A 115 1.73 1.41 -1.55
N THR A 116 1.23 0.20 -1.29
CA THR A 116 -0.11 -0.22 -1.71
C THR A 116 -0.95 -0.69 -0.50
N PRO A 117 -1.76 0.18 0.12
CA PRO A 117 -2.55 -0.24 1.28
C PRO A 117 -3.56 -1.35 0.97
N LEU A 118 -4.14 -1.35 -0.24
CA LEU A 118 -5.17 -2.25 -0.79
C LEU A 118 -6.52 -2.19 -0.05
N ILE A 119 -6.51 -2.35 1.27
CA ILE A 119 -7.69 -2.39 2.12
C ILE A 119 -8.49 -1.09 2.01
N GLY A 120 -9.80 -1.22 1.83
CA GLY A 120 -10.73 -0.11 1.66
C GLY A 120 -10.60 0.54 0.27
N ASN A 121 -10.43 -0.25 -0.78
CA ASN A 121 -10.31 0.22 -2.18
C ASN A 121 -9.15 1.22 -2.42
N ARG A 122 -8.00 1.03 -1.75
CA ARG A 122 -6.83 1.91 -1.91
C ARG A 122 -5.77 1.27 -2.80
N LEU A 123 -5.75 1.66 -4.08
CA LEU A 123 -4.90 1.08 -5.13
C LEU A 123 -5.18 -0.41 -5.41
N ILE A 124 -6.39 -0.89 -5.14
CA ILE A 124 -6.74 -2.29 -5.36
C ILE A 124 -6.72 -2.67 -6.85
N GLU A 125 -6.88 -1.67 -7.72
CA GLU A 125 -6.83 -1.79 -9.17
C GLU A 125 -5.49 -2.37 -9.64
N LEU A 126 -4.40 -2.22 -8.87
CA LEU A 126 -3.10 -2.84 -9.20
C LEU A 126 -3.10 -4.37 -9.02
N VAL A 127 -3.97 -4.91 -8.18
CA VAL A 127 -4.01 -6.35 -7.86
C VAL A 127 -5.19 -7.08 -8.50
N GLN A 128 -6.24 -6.34 -8.89
CA GLN A 128 -7.35 -6.86 -9.68
C GLN A 128 -6.87 -7.28 -11.07
N ALA A 129 -7.24 -8.49 -11.48
CA ALA A 129 -7.04 -8.94 -12.84
C ALA A 129 -7.94 -8.12 -13.78
N ALA A 130 -7.35 -7.50 -14.80
CA ALA A 130 -8.11 -6.78 -15.83
C ALA A 130 -7.53 -7.07 -17.21
N ASN A 131 -8.37 -7.00 -18.24
CA ASN A 131 -7.92 -7.15 -19.62
C ASN A 131 -7.43 -5.79 -20.17
N ASP A 132 -6.21 -5.40 -19.81
CA ASP A 132 -5.60 -4.15 -20.27
C ASP A 132 -4.09 -4.25 -20.51
N ALA A 133 -3.49 -3.14 -20.93
CA ALA A 133 -2.11 -3.08 -21.41
C ALA A 133 -1.04 -3.31 -20.34
N ILE A 134 -1.39 -3.27 -19.04
CA ILE A 134 -0.43 -3.45 -17.94
C ILE A 134 -0.57 -4.77 -17.21
N GLU A 135 -1.66 -5.52 -17.43
CA GLU A 135 -1.89 -6.79 -16.74
C GLU A 135 -0.73 -7.77 -16.91
N ALA A 136 -0.17 -7.89 -18.13
CA ALA A 136 0.99 -8.75 -18.36
C ALA A 136 2.21 -8.31 -17.54
N GLY A 137 2.48 -7.00 -17.44
CA GLY A 137 3.57 -6.47 -16.63
C GLY A 137 3.36 -6.64 -15.13
N LEU A 138 2.12 -6.54 -14.64
CA LEU A 138 1.79 -6.77 -13.22
C LEU A 138 1.86 -8.26 -12.83
N ARG A 139 1.74 -9.16 -13.80
CA ARG A 139 1.89 -10.62 -13.64
C ARG A 139 3.29 -11.11 -13.97
N ASP A 140 4.19 -10.24 -14.44
CA ASP A 140 5.55 -10.60 -14.81
C ASP A 140 6.37 -10.95 -13.55
N ALA A 141 7.35 -11.86 -13.70
CA ALA A 141 8.22 -12.27 -12.61
C ALA A 141 9.16 -11.15 -12.10
N GLN A 142 9.31 -10.06 -12.86
CA GLN A 142 10.00 -8.83 -12.44
C GLN A 142 9.12 -7.85 -11.66
N THR A 143 7.86 -8.22 -11.40
CA THR A 143 6.94 -7.47 -10.53
C THR A 143 6.64 -8.28 -9.28
N MET A 144 7.02 -7.76 -8.11
CA MET A 144 6.82 -8.44 -6.84
C MET A 144 5.99 -7.61 -5.87
N PHE A 145 4.94 -8.21 -5.31
CA PHE A 145 4.24 -7.66 -4.16
C PHE A 145 4.81 -8.26 -2.86
N VAL A 146 5.23 -7.44 -1.91
CA VAL A 146 5.75 -7.89 -0.62
C VAL A 146 4.76 -7.50 0.46
N VAL A 147 4.35 -8.47 1.26
CA VAL A 147 3.43 -8.27 2.39
C VAL A 147 4.23 -8.40 3.69
N PRO A 148 4.63 -7.30 4.34
CA PRO A 148 5.20 -7.37 5.68
C PRO A 148 4.13 -7.81 6.67
N VAL A 149 4.41 -8.89 7.40
CA VAL A 149 3.55 -9.46 8.44
C VAL A 149 4.26 -9.32 9.78
N PRO A 150 4.04 -8.23 10.53
CA PRO A 150 4.60 -8.09 11.85
C PRO A 150 4.07 -9.17 12.80
N SER A 151 4.90 -9.64 13.73
CA SER A 151 4.37 -10.35 14.90
C SER A 151 3.46 -9.44 15.72
N THR A 152 2.61 -10.01 16.57
CA THR A 152 1.75 -9.21 17.47
C THR A 152 2.56 -8.23 18.33
N ASP A 153 3.73 -8.65 18.81
CA ASP A 153 4.62 -7.78 19.59
C ASP A 153 5.22 -6.65 18.75
N VAL A 154 5.70 -6.95 17.54
CA VAL A 154 6.23 -5.93 16.63
C VAL A 154 5.12 -4.94 16.23
N ARG A 155 3.91 -5.44 15.94
CA ARG A 155 2.74 -4.62 15.60
C ARG A 155 2.43 -3.63 16.72
N ARG A 156 2.37 -4.10 17.97
CA ARG A 156 2.14 -3.24 19.13
C ARG A 156 3.20 -2.14 19.25
N HIS A 157 4.48 -2.46 19.05
CA HIS A 157 5.54 -1.46 19.09
C HIS A 157 5.41 -0.42 17.98
N ILE A 158 5.03 -0.82 16.76
CA ILE A 158 4.81 0.11 15.65
C ILE A 158 3.65 1.06 15.97
N GLU A 159 2.55 0.56 16.54
CA GLU A 159 1.40 1.39 16.91
C GLU A 159 1.75 2.41 18.00
N ILE A 160 2.48 2.00 19.05
CA ILE A 160 2.97 2.91 20.09
C ILE A 160 3.92 3.98 19.50
N ALA A 161 4.87 3.57 18.65
CA ALA A 161 5.81 4.50 18.04
C ALA A 161 5.09 5.53 17.14
N ARG A 162 4.03 5.09 16.44
CA ARG A 162 3.21 5.97 15.60
C ARG A 162 2.39 6.97 16.41
N GLU A 163 1.80 6.54 17.53
CA GLU A 163 1.13 7.47 18.45
C GLU A 163 2.08 8.56 18.95
N GLN A 164 3.31 8.17 19.29
CA GLN A 164 4.34 9.11 19.73
C GLN A 164 4.77 10.07 18.63
N SER A 165 4.93 9.60 17.39
CA SER A 165 5.32 10.46 16.26
C SER A 165 4.22 11.39 15.80
N ILE A 166 2.94 10.97 15.86
CA ILE A 166 1.80 11.87 15.61
C ILE A 166 1.77 12.99 16.66
N ALA A 167 2.00 12.66 17.93
CA ALA A 167 2.00 13.64 19.01
C ALA A 167 3.22 14.58 18.98
N ASN A 168 4.37 14.10 18.51
CA ASN A 168 5.63 14.85 18.45
C ASN A 168 6.32 14.64 17.09
N PRO A 169 5.79 15.23 16.01
CA PRO A 169 6.28 14.98 14.66
C PRO A 169 7.66 15.60 14.44
N GLN A 170 8.58 14.79 13.91
CA GLN A 170 9.88 15.20 13.38
C GLN A 170 9.81 15.51 11.89
N HIS A 171 8.74 15.07 11.21
CA HIS A 171 8.46 15.36 9.81
C HIS A 171 6.97 15.67 9.62
N LYS A 172 6.64 16.57 8.68
CA LYS A 172 5.25 17.03 8.45
C LYS A 172 4.26 15.87 8.19
N ASN A 173 4.70 14.83 7.50
CA ASN A 173 3.84 13.68 7.17
C ASN A 173 3.52 12.80 8.39
N GLU A 174 4.23 12.94 9.52
CA GLU A 174 3.97 12.13 10.72
C GLU A 174 2.72 12.61 11.47
N SER A 175 2.34 13.88 11.36
CA SER A 175 1.06 14.36 11.91
C SER A 175 -0.13 13.93 11.06
N ASP A 176 0.10 13.65 9.78
CA ASP A 176 -0.93 13.23 8.81
C ASP A 176 -1.13 11.71 8.80
N ASP A 177 -0.34 10.99 9.61
CA ASP A 177 -0.46 9.55 9.74
C ASP A 177 -1.81 9.15 10.33
N ALA A 178 -2.45 8.12 9.75
CA ALA A 178 -3.69 7.55 10.25
C ALA A 178 -3.65 7.31 11.78
N PRO A 179 -4.57 7.92 12.55
CA PRO A 179 -4.60 7.82 14.01
C PRO A 179 -5.07 6.43 14.49
N PRO A 180 -4.88 6.10 15.79
CA PRO A 180 -5.15 4.76 16.32
C PRO A 180 -6.57 4.25 16.05
N ASN A 181 -7.60 5.09 16.18
CA ASN A 181 -8.99 4.71 15.90
C ASN A 181 -9.19 4.25 14.44
N VAL A 182 -8.51 4.89 13.49
CA VAL A 182 -8.54 4.51 12.07
C VAL A 182 -7.83 3.17 11.86
N LEU A 183 -6.69 2.94 12.54
CA LEU A 183 -6.00 1.64 12.49
C LEU A 183 -6.90 0.50 12.97
N HIS A 184 -7.59 0.69 14.09
CA HIS A 184 -8.51 -0.30 14.64
C HIS A 184 -9.69 -0.56 13.70
N ALA A 185 -10.30 0.49 13.13
CA ALA A 185 -11.40 0.34 12.18
C ALA A 185 -10.98 -0.46 10.93
N ILE A 186 -9.80 -0.15 10.38
CA ILE A 186 -9.26 -0.86 9.22
C ILE A 186 -8.91 -2.32 9.59
N TRP A 187 -8.37 -2.59 10.78
CA TRP A 187 -8.14 -3.96 11.23
C TRP A 187 -9.44 -4.75 11.34
N GLN A 188 -10.50 -4.17 11.90
CA GLN A 188 -11.80 -4.82 11.96
C GLN A 188 -12.35 -5.14 10.56
N GLU A 189 -12.13 -4.27 9.56
CA GLU A 189 -12.47 -4.58 8.17
C GLU A 189 -11.72 -5.80 7.65
N VAL A 190 -10.40 -5.87 7.89
CA VAL A 190 -9.58 -7.03 7.52
C VAL A 190 -10.05 -8.30 8.23
N ALA A 191 -10.32 -8.23 9.53
CA ALA A 191 -10.74 -9.40 10.30
C ALA A 191 -12.11 -9.93 9.84
N ARG A 192 -13.07 -9.04 9.56
CA ARG A 192 -14.36 -9.41 8.96
C ARG A 192 -14.19 -10.03 7.58
N LEU A 193 -13.32 -9.47 6.74
CA LEU A 193 -13.02 -10.03 5.43
C LEU A 193 -12.38 -11.41 5.55
N GLY A 194 -11.42 -11.58 6.47
CA GLY A 194 -10.79 -12.87 6.73
C GLY A 194 -11.81 -13.95 7.11
N GLN A 195 -12.80 -13.62 7.94
CA GLN A 195 -13.90 -14.53 8.28
C GLN A 195 -14.74 -14.93 7.05
N GLN A 196 -14.97 -14.00 6.11
CA GLN A 196 -15.71 -14.29 4.88
C GLN A 196 -14.93 -15.18 3.90
N LEU A 197 -13.59 -15.08 3.90
CA LEU A 197 -12.72 -15.78 2.96
C LEU A 197 -12.33 -17.19 3.42
N GLN A 198 -12.39 -17.50 4.71
CA GLN A 198 -12.08 -18.84 5.21
C GLN A 198 -13.23 -19.84 4.93
N PRO A 199 -12.94 -21.02 4.35
CA PRO A 199 -13.95 -22.07 4.21
C PRO A 199 -14.30 -22.60 5.60
N VAL A 200 -15.48 -22.22 6.10
CA VAL A 200 -16.31 -22.86 7.14
C VAL A 200 -15.68 -24.13 7.78
N GLN A 201 -14.70 -23.94 8.65
CA GLN A 201 -14.64 -24.72 9.90
C GLN A 201 -15.31 -23.84 10.94
N LYS A 202 -16.65 -23.85 10.91
CA LYS A 202 -17.56 -23.12 11.79
C LYS A 202 -17.41 -23.45 13.29
N SER A 203 -16.41 -24.24 13.69
CA SER A 203 -16.23 -24.70 15.07
C SER A 203 -15.42 -23.74 15.95
N ASP A 204 -14.54 -22.90 15.38
CA ASP A 204 -13.62 -22.09 16.21
C ASP A 204 -13.92 -20.58 16.19
N PHE A 205 -14.67 -20.10 15.20
CA PHE A 205 -15.19 -18.73 15.19
C PHE A 205 -16.58 -18.70 15.83
N SER A 206 -16.64 -18.57 17.14
CA SER A 206 -17.88 -18.17 17.80
C SER A 206 -18.37 -16.84 17.22
N GLU A 207 -19.69 -16.58 17.22
CA GLU A 207 -20.28 -15.26 16.86
C GLU A 207 -19.72 -14.08 17.68
N LYS A 208 -18.84 -14.35 18.67
CA LYS A 208 -18.09 -13.40 19.48
C LYS A 208 -16.59 -13.44 19.21
N SER A 209 -16.16 -13.63 17.96
CA SER A 209 -14.75 -13.50 17.60
C SER A 209 -14.27 -12.07 17.90
N ASP A 210 -13.24 -11.96 18.74
CA ASP A 210 -12.66 -10.69 19.14
C ASP A 210 -11.88 -10.07 17.98
N PHE A 211 -12.51 -9.16 17.24
CA PHE A 211 -11.88 -8.40 16.16
C PHE A 211 -11.03 -7.22 16.66
N SER A 212 -10.84 -7.06 17.98
CA SER A 212 -10.01 -5.99 18.52
C SER A 212 -8.52 -6.32 18.48
N THR A 213 -8.16 -7.61 18.47
CA THR A 213 -6.76 -8.04 18.53
C THR A 213 -6.21 -8.39 17.15
N TYR A 214 -5.03 -7.85 16.82
CA TYR A 214 -4.32 -8.18 15.58
C TYR A 214 -3.90 -9.67 15.52
N ASP A 215 -4.24 -10.32 14.42
CA ASP A 215 -3.87 -11.71 14.12
C ASP A 215 -3.04 -11.77 12.81
N PRO A 216 -1.75 -12.16 12.87
CA PRO A 216 -0.90 -12.23 11.69
C PRO A 216 -1.34 -13.30 10.68
N GLY A 217 -2.00 -14.37 11.11
CA GLY A 217 -2.54 -15.41 10.25
C GLY A 217 -3.74 -14.93 9.44
N VAL A 218 -4.70 -14.26 10.08
CA VAL A 218 -5.85 -13.64 9.39
C VAL A 218 -5.37 -12.56 8.42
N TYR A 219 -4.44 -11.71 8.85
CA TYR A 219 -3.81 -10.70 8.01
C TYR A 219 -3.17 -11.32 6.76
N THR A 220 -2.37 -12.37 6.94
CA THR A 220 -1.70 -13.08 5.83
C THR A 220 -2.72 -13.64 4.84
N ALA A 221 -3.74 -14.35 5.34
CA ALA A 221 -4.75 -14.98 4.49
C ALA A 221 -5.51 -13.96 3.62
N VAL A 222 -5.88 -12.81 4.20
CA VAL A 222 -6.55 -11.74 3.46
C VAL A 222 -5.65 -11.19 2.36
N TYR A 223 -4.39 -10.85 2.66
CA TYR A 223 -3.50 -10.30 1.62
C TYR A 223 -3.12 -11.33 0.56
N GLN A 224 -3.01 -12.62 0.89
CA GLN A 224 -2.81 -13.68 -0.10
C GLN A 224 -4.01 -13.80 -1.05
N HIS A 225 -5.24 -13.74 -0.51
CA HIS A 225 -6.45 -13.67 -1.34
C HIS A 225 -6.39 -12.45 -2.26
N LEU A 226 -6.09 -11.27 -1.71
CA LEU A 226 -6.03 -10.04 -2.50
C LEU A 226 -4.93 -10.04 -3.58
N LEU A 227 -3.90 -10.86 -3.41
CA LEU A 227 -2.77 -10.97 -4.32
C LEU A 227 -2.79 -12.26 -5.16
N GLN A 228 -3.93 -12.97 -5.21
CA GLN A 228 -4.04 -14.27 -5.89
C GLN A 228 -3.69 -14.22 -7.39
N HIS A 229 -3.73 -13.03 -8.01
CA HIS A 229 -3.37 -12.81 -9.42
C HIS A 229 -1.99 -12.19 -9.60
N ARG A 230 -1.17 -12.08 -8.54
CA ARG A 230 0.13 -11.40 -8.55
C ARG A 230 1.21 -12.28 -7.94
N HIS A 231 2.44 -12.13 -8.44
CA HIS A 231 3.60 -12.65 -7.72
C HIS A 231 3.73 -11.91 -6.40
N HIS A 232 3.72 -12.66 -5.31
CA HIS A 232 3.81 -12.08 -3.98
C HIS A 232 4.70 -12.89 -3.04
N HIS A 233 5.27 -12.18 -2.07
CA HIS A 233 6.09 -12.73 -1.00
C HIS A 233 5.55 -12.26 0.36
N ILE A 234 5.25 -13.22 1.23
CA ILE A 234 4.91 -12.94 2.62
C ILE A 234 6.21 -12.81 3.40
N LEU A 235 6.43 -11.65 4.02
CA LEU A 235 7.65 -11.33 4.75
C LEU A 235 7.35 -11.19 6.25
N PRO A 236 7.62 -12.22 7.07
CA PRO A 236 7.49 -12.12 8.52
C PRO A 236 8.43 -11.07 9.11
N ILE A 237 7.89 -10.16 9.91
CA ILE A 237 8.65 -9.13 10.62
C ILE A 237 8.59 -9.42 12.11
N ASN A 238 9.59 -10.15 12.60
CA ASN A 238 9.70 -10.54 14.00
C ASN A 238 10.76 -9.74 14.77
N THR A 239 11.45 -8.82 14.09
CA THR A 239 12.53 -8.01 14.64
C THR A 239 12.12 -6.55 14.71
N LEU A 240 12.37 -5.93 15.86
CA LEU A 240 12.19 -4.49 16.02
C LEU A 240 13.35 -3.76 15.33
N LEU A 241 13.00 -2.99 14.30
CA LEU A 241 13.92 -2.09 13.61
C LEU A 241 13.82 -0.71 14.24
N LYS A 242 14.98 -0.11 14.56
CA LYS A 242 15.05 1.23 15.15
C LYS A 242 15.44 2.24 14.07
N PRO A 243 14.52 3.10 13.62
CA PRO A 243 14.85 4.12 12.63
C PRO A 243 15.86 5.12 13.23
N SER A 244 16.81 5.58 12.42
CA SER A 244 17.80 6.60 12.81
C SER A 244 17.27 8.04 12.72
N GLY A 245 16.02 8.21 12.27
CA GLY A 245 15.31 9.49 12.12
C GLY A 245 13.89 9.27 11.60
N SER A 246 13.27 10.29 11.01
CA SER A 246 11.96 10.13 10.39
C SER A 246 12.02 9.13 9.23
N VAL A 247 11.05 8.22 9.17
CA VAL A 247 10.88 7.28 8.05
C VAL A 247 10.54 7.98 6.73
N TYR A 248 10.11 9.25 6.81
CA TYR A 248 9.80 10.09 5.65
C TYR A 248 10.99 10.95 5.18
N ASP A 249 12.09 11.01 5.94
CA ASP A 249 13.34 11.65 5.50
C ASP A 249 14.06 10.74 4.49
N LEU A 250 13.55 10.76 3.26
CA LEU A 250 13.96 9.87 2.17
C LEU A 250 14.47 10.68 0.98
N HIS A 251 15.74 10.46 0.63
CA HIS A 251 16.38 11.07 -0.54
C HIS A 251 16.22 10.14 -1.75
N LEU A 252 15.38 10.53 -2.71
CA LEU A 252 15.13 9.74 -3.92
C LEU A 252 16.03 10.17 -5.08
N SER A 253 16.53 9.20 -5.83
CA SER A 253 17.27 9.42 -7.07
C SER A 253 16.36 9.60 -8.29
N GLY A 254 15.10 9.15 -8.22
CA GLY A 254 14.10 9.28 -9.27
C GLY A 254 12.91 10.17 -8.86
N ALA A 255 11.79 9.96 -9.55
CA ALA A 255 10.58 10.76 -9.42
C ALA A 255 9.56 10.09 -8.48
N LYS A 256 8.71 10.92 -7.88
CA LYS A 256 7.47 10.49 -7.25
C LYS A 256 6.36 10.55 -8.30
N LEU A 257 5.66 9.44 -8.52
CA LEU A 257 4.52 9.38 -9.42
C LEU A 257 3.36 10.15 -8.76
N ALA A 258 2.79 11.09 -9.49
CA ALA A 258 1.62 11.88 -9.12
C ALA A 258 0.84 12.26 -10.38
N ALA A 259 -0.48 12.35 -10.26
CA ALA A 259 -1.33 12.71 -11.39
C ALA A 259 -1.15 14.17 -11.80
N THR A 260 -1.22 14.43 -13.10
CA THR A 260 -1.33 15.81 -13.60
C THR A 260 -2.78 16.32 -13.47
N PRO A 261 -3.02 17.65 -13.49
CA PRO A 261 -4.38 18.19 -13.45
C PRO A 261 -5.28 17.68 -14.59
N ASP A 262 -4.71 17.45 -15.77
CA ASP A 262 -5.44 16.92 -16.93
C ASP A 262 -5.82 15.45 -16.72
N GLU A 263 -4.90 14.64 -16.19
CA GLU A 263 -5.18 13.24 -15.82
C GLU A 263 -6.26 13.15 -14.74
N VAL A 264 -6.21 14.01 -13.71
CA VAL A 264 -7.25 14.10 -12.67
C VAL A 264 -8.60 14.42 -13.30
N THR A 265 -8.65 15.43 -14.17
CA THR A 265 -9.89 15.83 -14.85
C THR A 265 -10.46 14.69 -15.71
N GLN A 266 -9.61 14.00 -16.46
CA GLN A 266 -10.01 12.89 -17.31
C GLN A 266 -10.55 11.71 -16.49
N ILE A 267 -9.82 11.29 -15.44
CA ILE A 267 -10.22 10.18 -14.58
C ILE A 267 -11.52 10.51 -13.83
N MET A 268 -11.66 11.72 -13.28
CA MET A 268 -12.90 12.09 -12.57
C MET A 268 -14.10 12.12 -13.51
N LYS A 269 -13.92 12.59 -14.74
CA LYS A 269 -14.95 12.49 -15.78
C LYS A 269 -15.30 11.03 -16.10
N GLN A 270 -14.31 10.15 -16.16
CA GLN A 270 -14.53 8.71 -16.34
C GLN A 270 -15.37 8.14 -15.18
N ILE A 271 -15.02 8.45 -13.93
CA ILE A 271 -15.78 8.01 -12.75
C ILE A 271 -17.25 8.43 -12.86
N GLU A 272 -17.50 9.70 -13.20
CA GLU A 272 -18.86 10.26 -13.31
C GLU A 272 -19.66 9.69 -14.49
N THR A 273 -18.98 9.17 -15.51
CA THR A 273 -19.62 8.59 -16.69
C THR A 273 -19.91 7.10 -16.51
N GLU A 274 -18.96 6.35 -15.95
CA GLU A 274 -19.03 4.89 -15.84
C GLU A 274 -19.79 4.42 -14.60
N PHE A 275 -19.72 5.17 -13.50
CA PHE A 275 -20.37 4.82 -12.24
C PHE A 275 -21.55 5.75 -11.97
N THR A 276 -22.75 5.31 -12.38
CA THR A 276 -24.00 6.02 -12.18
C THR A 276 -24.87 5.35 -11.11
N GLY A 277 -25.68 6.14 -10.39
CA GLY A 277 -26.44 5.64 -9.24
C GLY A 277 -25.51 5.02 -8.18
N ASP A 278 -25.92 3.90 -7.59
CA ASP A 278 -25.16 3.21 -6.53
C ASP A 278 -24.00 2.33 -7.04
N ALA A 279 -23.69 2.40 -8.34
CA ALA A 279 -22.66 1.55 -8.96
C ALA A 279 -21.26 1.83 -8.38
N LEU A 280 -20.96 3.08 -8.05
CA LEU A 280 -19.68 3.46 -7.47
C LEU A 280 -19.54 2.87 -6.06
N GLU A 281 -20.54 3.08 -5.22
CA GLU A 281 -20.61 2.60 -3.84
C GLU A 281 -20.53 1.07 -3.83
N THR A 282 -21.23 0.41 -4.75
CA THR A 282 -21.18 -1.04 -4.92
C THR A 282 -19.79 -1.51 -5.33
N ALA A 283 -19.17 -0.88 -6.32
CA ALA A 283 -17.83 -1.23 -6.78
C ALA A 283 -16.78 -1.04 -5.68
N VAL A 284 -16.88 0.07 -4.93
CA VAL A 284 -15.98 0.37 -3.82
C VAL A 284 -16.25 -0.54 -2.63
N ALA A 285 -17.49 -0.89 -2.30
CA ALA A 285 -17.80 -1.79 -1.19
C ALA A 285 -17.37 -3.24 -1.45
N ASN A 286 -17.38 -3.66 -2.72
CA ASN A 286 -17.00 -5.00 -3.15
C ASN A 286 -15.55 -5.09 -3.63
N TRP A 287 -14.69 -4.15 -3.22
CA TRP A 287 -13.30 -4.01 -3.70
C TRP A 287 -12.45 -5.29 -3.59
N TYR A 288 -12.78 -6.16 -2.63
CA TYR A 288 -12.09 -7.42 -2.35
C TYR A 288 -12.54 -8.61 -3.21
N LYS A 289 -13.59 -8.44 -4.02
CA LYS A 289 -14.03 -9.45 -4.98
C LYS A 289 -13.15 -9.32 -6.22
N LEU A 290 -12.21 -10.25 -6.37
CA LEU A 290 -11.20 -10.29 -7.43
C LEU A 290 -11.59 -11.22 -8.56
#